data_AF-A0A9E0WVT3-F1
#
_entry.id   AF-A0A9E0WVT3-F1
#
_cell.length_a   1.000
_cell.length_b   1.000
_cell.length_c   1.000
_cell.angle_alpha   90.00
_cell.angle_beta   90.00
_cell.angle_gamma   90.00
#
_symmetry.space_group_name_H-M   'P 1'
#
loop_
_entity.id
_entity.type
_entity.pdbx_description
1 polymer ?
#
loop_
_entity_poly.entity_id
_entity_poly.type
_entity_poly.pdbx_seq_one_letter_code
_entity_poly.pdbx_strand_id
1 'polypeptide(L)'
;MNSISLDAVAALTGMGRSTLWRKAADGVLAKGDKDARGRATLALSDVLGLICDSTGVPFSDDDVAVLLQADAGDAEAQADIGALLYVHAGGGVERPRSTGCGRRPSRAAPRPCSGWARPMRQVAPSATSNWR
;
A
#
# COMPACT_ATOMS: atom_id res chain seq x y z
N MET A 1 -13.26 -16.13 2.49
CA MET A 1 -12.00 -15.54 2.96
C MET A 1 -12.31 -14.11 3.35
N ASN A 2 -11.99 -13.72 4.57
CA ASN A 2 -12.25 -12.36 5.04
C ASN A 2 -11.26 -11.41 4.35
N SER A 3 -11.76 -10.28 3.88
CA SER A 3 -10.96 -9.24 3.24
C SER A 3 -11.20 -7.93 3.94
N ILE A 4 -10.18 -7.07 3.92
CA ILE A 4 -10.22 -5.74 4.52
C ILE A 4 -9.81 -4.73 3.45
N SER A 5 -10.38 -3.53 3.50
CA SER A 5 -10.04 -2.50 2.54
C SER A 5 -8.55 -2.10 2.64
N LEU A 6 -7.95 -1.81 1.49
CA LEU A 6 -6.56 -1.36 1.41
C LEU A 6 -6.35 -0.05 2.18
N ASP A 7 -7.38 0.78 2.28
CA ASP A 7 -7.34 2.05 3.01
C ASP A 7 -7.30 1.84 4.53
N ALA A 8 -8.09 0.90 5.05
CA ALA A 8 -8.02 0.51 6.46
C ALA A 8 -6.64 -0.04 6.82
N VAL A 9 -6.06 -0.90 5.98
CA VAL A 9 -4.68 -1.39 6.20
C VAL A 9 -3.67 -0.25 6.19
N ALA A 10 -3.82 0.73 5.29
CA ALA A 10 -2.97 1.92 5.25
C ALA A 10 -3.08 2.76 6.52
N ALA A 11 -4.30 2.94 7.05
CA ALA A 11 -4.52 3.69 8.29
C ALA A 11 -3.87 3.00 9.49
N LEU A 12 -4.06 1.69 9.64
CA LEU A 12 -3.57 0.87 10.75
C LEU A 12 -2.04 0.73 10.75
N THR A 13 -1.45 0.44 9.59
CA THR A 13 0.00 0.22 9.45
C THR A 13 0.80 1.51 9.26
N GLY A 14 0.13 2.62 8.87
CA GLY A 14 0.78 3.86 8.45
C GLY A 14 1.47 3.77 7.07
N MET A 15 1.34 2.66 6.34
CA MET A 15 1.92 2.51 5.01
C MET A 15 1.14 3.28 3.94
N GLY A 16 1.86 3.81 2.95
CA GLY A 16 1.22 4.43 1.80
C GLY A 16 0.48 3.41 0.92
N ARG A 17 -0.66 3.82 0.35
CA ARG A 17 -1.49 3.00 -0.55
C ARG A 17 -0.71 2.39 -1.72
N SER A 18 0.20 3.16 -2.32
CA SER A 18 1.06 2.70 -3.43
C SER A 18 2.02 1.57 -3.00
N THR A 19 2.49 1.59 -1.75
CA THR A 19 3.36 0.53 -1.20
C THR A 19 2.59 -0.76 -1.00
N LEU A 20 1.38 -0.67 -0.45
CA LEU A 20 0.50 -1.83 -0.27
C LEU A 20 0.11 -2.45 -1.62
N TRP A 21 -0.22 -1.61 -2.61
CA TRP A 21 -0.50 -2.07 -3.97
C TRP A 21 0.69 -2.77 -4.62
N ARG A 22 1.91 -2.27 -4.41
CA ARG A 22 3.13 -2.94 -4.91
C ARG A 22 3.32 -4.29 -4.26
N LYS A 23 3.20 -4.39 -2.94
CA LYS A 23 3.26 -5.67 -2.22
C LYS A 23 2.22 -6.67 -2.74
N ALA A 24 1.01 -6.20 -3.03
CA ALA A 24 -0.04 -7.04 -3.64
C ALA A 24 0.24 -7.41 -5.10
N ALA A 25 0.92 -6.55 -5.87
CA ALA A 25 1.33 -6.84 -7.24
C ALA A 25 2.52 -7.82 -7.30
N ASP A 26 3.44 -7.71 -6.34
CA ASP A 26 4.60 -8.58 -6.17
C ASP A 26 4.22 -9.95 -5.58
N GLY A 27 2.95 -10.16 -5.22
CA GLY A 27 2.42 -11.43 -4.67
C GLY A 27 2.70 -11.64 -3.19
N VAL A 28 3.22 -10.62 -2.49
CA VAL A 28 3.49 -10.67 -1.04
C VAL A 28 2.19 -10.60 -0.22
N LEU A 29 1.17 -9.92 -0.75
CA LEU A 29 -0.16 -9.84 -0.14
C LEU A 29 -1.18 -10.37 -1.15
N ALA A 30 -2.04 -11.30 -0.75
CA ALA A 30 -3.14 -11.73 -1.59
C ALA A 30 -4.17 -10.61 -1.75
N LYS A 31 -4.61 -10.40 -2.99
CA LYS A 31 -5.71 -9.49 -3.32
C LYS A 31 -7.03 -10.16 -2.94
N GLY A 32 -7.88 -9.44 -2.24
CA GLY A 32 -9.26 -9.86 -2.03
C GLY A 32 -10.14 -9.44 -3.22
N ASP A 33 -11.37 -9.96 -3.23
CA ASP A 33 -12.40 -9.50 -4.15
C ASP A 33 -12.77 -8.04 -3.87
N LYS A 34 -13.18 -7.34 -4.92
CA LYS A 34 -13.74 -5.99 -4.74
C LYS A 34 -14.93 -6.06 -3.79
N ASP A 35 -14.94 -5.18 -2.79
CA ASP A 35 -16.09 -5.11 -1.89
C ASP A 35 -17.32 -4.56 -2.62
N ALA A 36 -18.48 -4.60 -1.95
CA ALA A 36 -19.73 -4.06 -2.46
C ALA A 36 -19.67 -2.55 -2.80
N ARG A 37 -18.66 -1.84 -2.29
CA ARG A 37 -18.41 -0.41 -2.52
C ARG A 37 -17.38 -0.18 -3.64
N GLY A 38 -16.88 -1.25 -4.28
CA GLY A 38 -15.87 -1.19 -5.34
C GLY A 38 -14.44 -0.88 -4.86
N ARG A 39 -14.18 -0.90 -3.55
CA ARG A 39 -12.86 -0.68 -2.95
C ARG A 39 -11.94 -1.85 -3.24
N ALA A 40 -10.65 -1.55 -3.30
CA ALA A 40 -9.62 -2.57 -3.35
C ALA A 40 -9.47 -3.19 -1.96
N THR A 41 -9.52 -4.52 -1.89
CA THR A 41 -9.37 -5.26 -0.65
C THR A 41 -8.15 -6.18 -0.70
N LEU A 42 -7.65 -6.53 0.47
CA LEU A 42 -6.56 -7.47 0.68
C LEU A 42 -7.06 -8.61 1.56
N ALA A 43 -6.51 -9.81 1.37
CA ALA A 43 -6.82 -10.95 2.21
C ALA A 43 -6.39 -10.67 3.66
N LEU A 44 -7.31 -10.84 4.60
CA LEU A 44 -7.08 -10.50 6.00
C LEU A 44 -5.95 -11.32 6.62
N SER A 45 -5.82 -12.59 6.26
CA SER A 45 -4.77 -13.49 6.75
C SER A 45 -3.36 -12.95 6.56
N ASP A 46 -3.11 -12.30 5.41
CA ASP A 46 -1.77 -11.86 5.02
C ASP A 46 -1.43 -10.50 5.63
N VAL A 47 -2.45 -9.66 5.84
CA VAL A 47 -2.28 -8.32 6.40
C VAL A 47 -2.38 -8.29 7.92
N LEU A 48 -2.98 -9.29 8.56
CA LEU A 48 -3.13 -9.31 10.02
C LEU A 48 -1.76 -9.29 10.71
N GLY A 49 -0.80 -10.10 10.24
CA GLY A 49 0.57 -10.05 10.75
C GLY A 49 1.22 -8.68 10.56
N LEU A 50 1.02 -8.05 9.39
CA LEU A 50 1.53 -6.71 9.11
C LEU A 50 0.96 -5.64 10.05
N ILE A 51 -0.33 -5.76 10.37
CA ILE A 51 -1.02 -4.86 11.30
C ILE A 51 -0.47 -5.08 12.71
N CYS A 52 -0.43 -6.31 13.20
CA CYS A 52 0.12 -6.65 14.52
C CYS A 52 1.56 -6.16 14.69
N ASP A 53 2.41 -6.36 13.69
CA ASP A 53 3.81 -5.89 13.70
C ASP A 53 3.92 -4.36 13.77
N SER A 54 2.98 -3.65 13.14
CA SER A 54 3.01 -2.18 13.05
C SER A 54 2.37 -1.50 14.26
N THR A 55 1.31 -2.09 14.82
CA THR A 55 0.56 -1.55 15.96
C THR A 55 1.05 -2.10 17.30
N GLY A 56 1.73 -3.24 17.31
CA GLY A 56 2.09 -3.98 18.52
C GLY A 56 0.90 -4.63 19.22
N VAL A 57 -0.28 -4.61 18.61
CA VAL A 57 -1.53 -5.15 19.18
C VAL A 57 -1.74 -6.59 18.75
N PRO A 58 -1.84 -7.55 19.68
CA PRO A 58 -2.32 -8.87 19.35
C PRO A 58 -3.85 -8.83 19.18
N PHE A 59 -4.34 -9.00 17.96
CA PHE A 59 -5.78 -9.11 17.70
C PHE A 59 -6.26 -10.52 18.00
N SER A 60 -7.24 -10.67 18.87
CA SER A 60 -8.00 -11.91 19.03
C SER A 60 -9.02 -12.09 17.89
N ASP A 61 -9.61 -13.29 17.78
CA ASP A 61 -10.63 -13.54 16.76
C ASP A 61 -11.87 -12.63 16.91
N ASP A 62 -12.23 -12.27 18.15
CA ASP A 62 -13.31 -11.33 18.42
C ASP A 62 -12.93 -9.90 17.98
N ASP A 63 -11.70 -9.46 18.26
CA ASP A 63 -11.19 -8.15 17.80
C ASP A 63 -11.14 -8.09 16.27
N VAL A 64 -10.83 -9.20 15.61
CA VAL A 64 -10.85 -9.31 14.15
C VAL A 64 -12.27 -9.14 13.61
N ALA A 65 -13.29 -9.68 14.28
CA ALA A 65 -14.67 -9.48 13.88
C ALA A 65 -15.08 -8.00 14.00
N VAL A 66 -14.71 -7.35 15.10
CA VAL A 66 -14.95 -5.91 15.32
C VAL A 66 -14.19 -5.08 14.28
N LEU A 67 -12.96 -5.44 13.95
CA LEU A 67 -12.16 -4.76 12.92
C LEU A 67 -12.84 -4.79 11.54
N LEU A 68 -13.47 -5.91 11.19
CA LEU A 68 -14.21 -6.04 9.93
C LEU A 68 -15.49 -5.19 9.94
N GLN A 69 -16.18 -5.08 11.07
CA GLN A 69 -17.32 -4.17 11.20
C GLN A 69 -16.88 -2.70 11.08
N ALA A 70 -15.75 -2.36 11.71
CA ALA A 70 -15.18 -1.03 11.62
C ALA A 70 -14.82 -0.64 10.17
N ASP A 71 -14.23 -1.57 9.39
CA ASP A 71 -13.96 -1.35 7.95
C ASP A 71 -15.22 -1.32 7.09
N ALA A 72 -16.30 -1.99 7.52
CA ALA A 72 -17.61 -1.91 6.88
C ALA A 72 -18.31 -0.55 7.12
N GLY A 73 -17.82 0.21 8.11
CA GLY A 73 -18.30 1.55 8.46
C GLY A 73 -19.17 1.61 9.71
N ASP A 74 -19.15 0.57 10.55
CA ASP A 74 -19.82 0.60 11.85
C ASP A 74 -19.09 1.54 12.82
N ALA A 75 -19.82 2.51 13.38
CA ALA A 75 -19.24 3.59 14.17
C ALA A 75 -18.78 3.14 15.56
N GLU A 76 -19.52 2.23 16.20
CA GLU A 76 -19.17 1.68 17.51
C GLU A 76 -17.92 0.81 17.39
N ALA A 77 -17.88 -0.06 16.39
CA ALA A 77 -16.70 -0.87 16.10
C ALA A 77 -15.46 -0.02 15.77
N GLN A 78 -15.63 1.12 15.08
CA GLN A 78 -14.53 2.06 14.86
C GLN A 78 -14.01 2.68 16.16
N ALA A 79 -14.91 3.00 17.09
CA ALA A 79 -14.54 3.52 18.40
C ALA A 79 -13.82 2.45 19.24
N ASP A 80 -14.29 1.21 19.23
CA ASP A 80 -13.70 0.08 19.95
C ASP A 80 -12.29 -0.23 19.46
N ILE A 81 -12.09 -0.33 18.15
CA ILE A 81 -10.75 -0.53 17.56
C ILE A 81 -9.84 0.67 17.86
N GLY A 82 -10.38 1.89 17.79
CA GLY A 82 -9.65 3.09 18.18
C GLY A 82 -9.18 3.05 19.63
N ALA A 83 -10.04 2.63 20.55
CA ALA A 83 -9.74 2.48 21.96
C ALA A 83 -8.69 1.39 22.21
N LEU A 84 -8.83 0.22 21.58
CA LEU A 84 -7.87 -0.88 21.66
C LEU A 84 -6.46 -0.43 21.24
N LEU A 85 -6.37 0.24 20.08
CA LEU A 85 -5.11 0.78 19.57
C LEU A 85 -4.54 1.87 20.48
N TYR A 86 -5.38 2.75 21.03
CA TYR A 86 -4.94 3.83 21.91
C TYR A 86 -4.34 3.30 23.22
N VAL A 87 -4.98 2.30 23.83
CA VAL A 87 -4.51 1.67 25.06
C VAL A 87 -3.15 0.99 24.82
N HIS A 88 -3.02 0.26 23.72
CA HIS A 88 -1.77 -0.41 23.39
C HIS A 88 -0.64 0.52 22.92
N ALA A 89 -0.97 1.66 22.30
CA ALA A 89 0.00 2.68 21.95
C ALA A 89 0.56 3.44 23.17
N GLY A 90 0.09 3.14 24.40
CA GLY A 90 0.65 3.68 25.64
C GLY A 90 0.32 5.16 25.87
N GLY A 91 -0.80 5.66 25.36
CA GLY A 91 -1.24 7.05 25.60
C GLY A 91 -0.28 8.08 25.00
N GLY A 92 -0.27 8.19 23.67
CA GLY A 92 0.41 9.28 22.96
C GLY A 92 1.92 9.09 22.83
N VAL A 93 2.34 8.33 21.82
CA VAL A 93 3.71 8.42 21.31
C VAL A 93 3.65 8.76 19.82
N GLU A 94 4.35 9.85 19.51
CA GLU A 94 4.62 10.38 18.17
C GLU A 94 4.91 9.23 17.20
N ARG A 95 4.08 9.08 16.16
CA ARG A 95 4.36 8.14 15.06
C ARG A 95 5.79 8.43 14.59
N PRO A 96 6.69 7.44 14.49
CA PRO A 96 7.97 7.67 13.86
C PRO A 96 7.66 8.24 12.47
N ARG A 97 8.11 9.49 12.24
CA ARG A 97 8.06 10.13 10.93
C ARG A 97 8.52 9.06 9.95
N SER A 98 7.68 8.78 8.96
CA SER A 98 8.00 7.86 7.87
C SER A 98 9.45 8.12 7.47
N THR A 99 10.35 7.26 7.94
CA THR A 99 11.77 7.37 7.59
C THR A 99 11.74 7.17 6.09
N GLY A 100 12.01 8.28 5.40
CA GLY A 100 11.49 8.50 4.06
C GLY A 100 11.74 7.30 3.16
N CYS A 101 10.86 7.12 2.18
CA CYS A 101 11.10 6.35 0.97
C CYS A 101 12.61 6.29 0.71
N GLY A 102 13.23 5.17 1.09
CA GLY A 102 14.66 5.12 1.32
C GLY A 102 15.36 5.71 0.10
N ARG A 103 16.27 6.67 0.33
CA ARG A 103 17.31 6.94 -0.64
C ARG A 103 17.86 5.57 -1.01
N ARG A 104 17.66 5.18 -2.27
CA ARG A 104 18.34 4.06 -2.90
C ARG A 104 19.80 4.15 -2.47
N PRO A 105 20.39 3.17 -1.75
CA PRO A 105 21.82 3.06 -1.81
C PRO A 105 22.14 2.89 -3.30
N SER A 106 23.04 3.73 -3.81
CA SER A 106 23.56 3.68 -5.16
C SER A 106 24.21 2.33 -5.40
N ARG A 107 23.36 1.33 -5.69
CA ARG A 107 23.79 0.04 -6.21
C ARG A 107 24.34 0.33 -7.58
N ALA A 108 25.63 0.09 -7.74
CA ALA A 108 26.35 0.06 -9.00
C ALA A 108 25.44 -0.52 -10.12
N ALA A 109 25.47 0.16 -11.26
CA ALA A 109 24.62 -0.09 -12.41
C ALA A 109 24.57 -1.60 -12.78
N PRO A 110 23.38 -2.22 -12.81
CA PRO A 110 23.15 -3.33 -13.71
C PRO A 110 22.92 -2.76 -15.12
N ARG A 111 23.59 -3.42 -16.08
CA ARG A 111 23.70 -3.12 -17.51
C ARG A 111 22.34 -2.79 -18.16
N PRO A 112 22.30 -2.01 -19.26
CA PRO A 112 21.04 -1.60 -19.86
C PRO A 112 20.27 -2.81 -20.40
N CYS A 113 19.04 -2.97 -19.93
CA CYS A 113 18.04 -3.82 -20.57
C CYS A 113 17.64 -3.19 -21.90
N SER A 114 18.25 -3.66 -22.98
CA SER A 114 17.78 -3.48 -24.35
C SER A 114 16.43 -4.17 -24.50
N GLY A 115 15.33 -3.41 -24.62
CA GLY A 115 14.02 -4.05 -24.82
C GLY A 115 12.78 -3.17 -24.73
N TRP A 116 12.84 -1.88 -25.11
CA TRP A 116 11.62 -1.10 -25.36
C TRP A 116 11.84 -0.25 -26.62
N ALA A 117 11.66 -0.89 -27.77
CA ALA A 117 11.59 -0.20 -29.05
C ALA A 117 10.30 0.64 -29.08
N ARG A 118 10.45 1.97 -29.03
CA ARG A 118 9.51 2.90 -29.67
C ARG A 118 10.16 3.37 -30.97
N PRO A 119 9.58 3.16 -32.15
CA PRO A 119 10.11 3.78 -33.36
C PRO A 119 9.79 5.28 -33.33
N MET A 120 10.79 6.10 -32.99
CA MET A 120 10.80 7.49 -33.42
C MET A 120 11.00 7.50 -34.94
N ARG A 121 9.95 7.85 -35.67
CA ARG A 121 10.02 8.16 -37.10
C ARG A 121 10.86 9.44 -37.25
N GLN A 122 12.13 9.27 -37.59
CA GLN A 122 13.02 10.36 -37.97
C GLN A 122 12.60 10.87 -39.34
N VAL A 123 12.20 12.15 -39.42
CA VAL A 123 12.18 12.89 -40.69
C VAL A 123 13.56 13.51 -40.82
N ALA A 124 14.35 13.03 -41.78
CA ALA A 124 15.67 13.56 -42.06
C ALA A 124 15.58 14.96 -42.71
N PRO A 125 16.52 15.87 -42.42
CA PRO A 125 16.65 17.15 -43.11
C PRO A 125 17.57 17.03 -44.34
N SER A 126 17.17 17.62 -45.46
CA SER A 126 18.07 17.92 -46.58
C SER A 126 18.13 19.43 -46.76
N ALA A 127 19.30 19.98 -46.51
CA ALA A 127 19.62 21.39 -46.61
C ALA A 127 19.82 21.84 -48.07
N THR A 128 19.65 23.16 -48.26
CA THR A 128 20.19 24.04 -49.34
C THR A 128 19.65 23.79 -50.76
N SER A 129 19.30 24.79 -51.57
CA SER A 129 19.84 26.15 -51.75
C SER A 129 18.87 27.04 -52.56
N ASN A 130 19.00 28.37 -52.38
CA ASN A 130 18.49 29.44 -53.25
C ASN A 130 18.70 29.14 -54.75
N TRP A 131 17.83 29.68 -55.62
CA TRP A 131 18.14 30.63 -56.72
C TRP A 131 16.94 30.75 -57.69
N ARG A 132 16.46 31.99 -57.83
CA ARG A 132 15.60 32.61 -58.87
C ARG A 132 14.12 32.24 -59.00
#